data_AF-A0A090Q1S1-F1
#
_entry.id   AF-A0A090Q1S1-F1
#
_cell.length_a   1.000
_cell.length_b   1.000
_cell.length_c   1.000
_cell.angle_alpha   90.00
_cell.angle_beta   90.00
_cell.angle_gamma   90.00
#
_symmetry.space_group_name_H-M   'P 1'
#
loop_
_entity.id
_entity.type
_entity.pdbx_description
1 polymer ?
#
loop_
_entity_poly.entity_id
_entity_poly.type
_entity_poly.pdbx_seq_one_letter_code
_entity_poly.pdbx_strand_id
1 'polypeptide(L)'
;MQLVAYISDLLYRHDCVVVPEFGAFLTRRVSAQYFESSNSFYPPKKGFPSIVKSFKMMDYLLIMFLALRKFLMLMRNNWFVTRLED
;
A
#
# COMPACT_ATOMS: atom_id res chain seq x y z
N MET A 1 -2.83 -12.57 -28.17
CA MET A 1 -1.81 -11.68 -27.58
C MET A 1 -2.40 -10.29 -27.31
N GLN A 2 -3.26 -10.11 -26.30
CA GLN A 2 -3.84 -8.76 -26.06
C GLN A 2 -3.94 -8.33 -24.58
N LEU A 3 -3.85 -9.26 -23.62
CA LEU A 3 -3.94 -8.89 -22.20
C LEU A 3 -2.69 -8.14 -21.70
N VAL A 4 -1.50 -8.57 -22.13
CA VAL A 4 -0.22 -7.98 -21.70
C VAL A 4 -0.11 -6.53 -22.15
N ALA A 5 -0.45 -6.25 -23.42
CA ALA A 5 -0.44 -4.88 -23.95
C ALA A 5 -1.42 -3.97 -23.21
N TYR A 6 -2.60 -4.49 -22.85
CA TYR A 6 -3.61 -3.74 -22.11
C TYR A 6 -3.17 -3.42 -20.68
N ILE A 7 -2.56 -4.39 -19.99
CA ILE A 7 -1.99 -4.19 -18.65
C ILE A 7 -0.82 -3.21 -18.72
N SER A 8 0.02 -3.27 -19.77
CA SER A 8 1.11 -2.31 -19.98
C SER A 8 0.63 -0.88 -20.20
N ASP A 9 -0.42 -0.65 -21.00
CA ASP A 9 -0.99 0.70 -21.18
C ASP A 9 -1.64 1.22 -19.90
N LEU A 10 -2.36 0.35 -19.16
CA LEU A 10 -2.91 0.70 -17.86
C LEU A 10 -1.83 1.06 -16.84
N LEU A 11 -0.72 0.30 -16.77
CA LEU A 11 0.43 0.59 -15.91
C LEU A 11 1.26 1.79 -16.38
N TYR A 12 1.16 2.16 -17.65
CA TYR A 12 1.77 3.40 -18.14
C TYR A 12 1.05 4.62 -17.57
N ARG A 13 -0.29 4.59 -17.54
CA ARG A 13 -1.13 5.70 -17.06
C ARG A 13 -1.34 5.71 -15.55
N HIS A 14 -1.45 4.55 -14.93
CA HIS A 14 -1.70 4.39 -13.50
C HIS A 14 -0.54 3.69 -12.81
N ASP A 15 -0.34 3.99 -11.52
CA ASP A 15 0.76 3.40 -10.75
C ASP A 15 0.40 2.05 -10.13
N CYS A 16 -0.89 1.71 -10.07
CA CYS A 16 -1.42 0.44 -9.57
C CYS A 16 -2.54 -0.07 -10.47
N VAL A 17 -2.46 -1.32 -10.90
CA VAL A 17 -3.50 -2.02 -11.66
C VAL A 17 -3.83 -3.32 -10.95
N VAL A 18 -5.10 -3.48 -10.55
CA VAL A 18 -5.60 -4.69 -9.88
C VAL A 18 -6.28 -5.57 -10.90
N VAL A 19 -5.81 -6.81 -11.03
CA VAL A 19 -6.46 -7.83 -11.85
C VAL A 19 -7.14 -8.83 -10.91
N PRO A 20 -8.48 -8.96 -10.97
CA PRO A 20 -9.22 -9.92 -10.17
C PRO A 20 -8.62 -11.32 -10.30
N GLU A 21 -8.54 -12.06 -9.19
CA GLU A 21 -7.96 -13.41 -9.09
C GLU A 21 -6.46 -13.57 -9.42
N PHE A 22 -5.80 -12.52 -9.93
CA PHE A 22 -4.37 -12.57 -10.27
C PHE A 22 -3.50 -11.79 -9.28
N GLY A 23 -3.98 -10.64 -8.81
CA GLY A 23 -3.28 -9.77 -7.86
C GLY A 23 -3.15 -8.32 -8.33
N ALA A 24 -2.35 -7.54 -7.61
CA ALA A 24 -2.11 -6.13 -7.93
C ALA A 24 -0.70 -5.92 -8.47
N PHE A 25 -0.60 -5.25 -9.61
CA PHE A 25 0.65 -4.78 -10.19
C PHE A 25 0.89 -3.34 -9.74
N LEU A 26 1.99 -3.11 -9.02
CA LEU A 26 2.39 -1.78 -8.57
C LEU A 26 3.70 -1.37 -9.24
N THR A 27 3.66 -0.33 -10.06
CA THR A 27 4.88 0.31 -10.57
C THR A 27 5.33 1.39 -9.61
N ARG A 28 6.61 1.38 -9.24
CA ARG A 28 7.20 2.46 -8.45
C ARG A 28 7.89 3.44 -9.38
N ARG A 29 7.61 4.73 -9.22
CA ARG A 29 8.38 5.78 -9.90
C ARG A 29 9.77 5.85 -9.29
N VAL A 30 10.80 5.68 -10.11
CA VAL A 30 12.19 5.90 -9.74
C VAL A 30 12.55 7.32 -10.17
N SER A 31 12.96 8.15 -9.22
CA SER A 31 13.44 9.51 -9.48
C SER A 31 14.67 9.49 -10.38
N ALA A 32 14.97 10.63 -11.01
CA ALA A 32 16.21 10.78 -11.76
C ALA A 32 17.40 10.47 -10.85
N GLN A 33 18.36 9.70 -11.34
CA GLN A 33 19.57 9.35 -10.61
C GLN A 33 20.77 9.89 -11.36
N TYR A 34 21.60 10.64 -10.66
CA TYR A 34 22.87 11.11 -11.17
C TYR A 34 23.98 10.27 -10.56
N PHE A 35 24.79 9.63 -11.41
CA PHE A 35 25.95 8.88 -10.97
C PHE A 35 27.21 9.72 -11.22
N GLU A 36 27.80 10.23 -10.14
CA GLU A 36 29.04 11.01 -10.19
C GLU A 36 30.21 10.21 -10.77
N SER A 37 30.29 8.91 -10.47
CA SER A 37 31.38 8.04 -10.92
C SER A 37 31.43 7.83 -12.44
N SER A 38 30.28 7.87 -13.11
CA SER A 38 30.17 7.69 -14.57
C SER A 38 29.72 8.96 -15.28
N ASN A 39 29.64 10.09 -14.55
CA ASN A 39 29.12 11.37 -15.03
C ASN A 39 27.83 11.23 -15.86
N SER A 40 26.97 10.29 -15.45
CA SER A 40 25.82 9.84 -16.24
C SER A 40 24.53 10.21 -15.52
N PHE A 41 23.67 10.92 -16.24
CA PHE A 41 22.34 11.31 -15.76
C PHE A 41 21.28 10.36 -16.30
N TYR A 42 20.62 9.64 -15.41
CA TYR A 42 19.50 8.78 -15.78
C TYR A 42 18.18 9.50 -15.52
N PRO A 43 17.33 9.68 -16.55
CA PRO A 43 16.03 10.31 -16.40
C PRO A 43 15.10 9.45 -15.52
N PRO A 44 14.05 10.06 -14.93
CA PRO A 44 13.11 9.34 -14.09
C PRO A 44 12.42 8.24 -14.90
N LYS A 45 12.36 7.03 -14.35
CA LYS A 45 11.79 5.85 -15.01
C LYS A 45 10.74 5.18 -14.14
N LYS A 46 9.76 4.52 -14.77
CA LYS A 46 8.90 3.57 -14.04
C LYS A 46 9.74 2.32 -13.76
N GLY A 47 9.95 2.05 -12.48
CA GLY A 47 10.62 0.83 -12.02
C GLY A 47 9.79 -0.40 -12.31
N PHE A 48 10.43 -1.57 -12.21
CA PHE A 48 9.77 -2.84 -12.47
C PHE A 48 8.49 -3.00 -11.61
N PRO A 49 7.37 -3.47 -12.20
CA PRO A 49 6.15 -3.68 -11.45
C PRO A 49 6.40 -4.74 -10.37
N SER A 50 6.21 -4.36 -9.11
CA SER A 50 6.17 -5.32 -8.01
C SER A 50 4.76 -5.94 -7.98
N ILE A 51 4.70 -7.27 -8.01
CA ILE A 51 3.44 -7.99 -7.92
C ILE A 51 3.16 -8.20 -6.43
N VAL A 52 2.18 -7.48 -5.90
CA VAL A 52 1.69 -7.75 -4.55
C VAL A 52 0.62 -8.83 -4.66
N LYS A 53 1.02 -10.09 -4.46
CA LYS A 53 0.10 -11.21 -4.24
C LYS A 53 -0.47 -11.12 -2.83
N SER A 54 -1.42 -10.21 -2.65
CA SER A 54 -2.55 -10.35 -1.72
C SER A 54 -3.24 -8.99 -1.64
N PHE A 55 -4.54 -9.00 -1.91
CA PHE A 55 -5.41 -7.86 -1.75
C PHE A 55 -5.45 -7.48 -0.26
N LYS A 56 -4.66 -6.46 0.12
CA LYS A 56 -4.61 -5.84 1.48
C LYS A 56 -5.92 -5.18 1.91
N MET A 57 -7.07 -5.48 1.29
CA MET A 57 -8.36 -5.03 1.80
C MET A 57 -8.66 -5.62 3.19
N MET A 58 -8.07 -6.78 3.50
CA MET A 58 -8.12 -7.37 4.84
C MET A 58 -7.36 -6.56 5.90
N ASP A 59 -6.49 -5.61 5.53
CA ASP A 59 -5.79 -4.77 6.51
C ASP A 59 -6.71 -3.69 7.09
N TYR A 60 -7.58 -3.05 6.29
CA TYR A 60 -8.45 -1.99 6.80
C TYR A 60 -9.52 -2.49 7.77
N LEU A 61 -10.10 -3.66 7.49
CA LEU A 61 -11.02 -4.32 8.42
C LEU A 61 -10.29 -4.75 9.70
N LEU A 62 -9.07 -5.29 9.58
CA LEU A 62 -8.26 -5.69 10.72
C LEU A 62 -7.82 -4.48 11.56
N ILE A 63 -7.42 -3.38 10.93
CA ILE A 63 -7.07 -2.11 11.59
C ILE A 63 -8.29 -1.55 12.32
N MET A 64 -9.47 -1.52 11.68
CA MET A 64 -10.70 -1.08 12.31
C MET A 64 -11.08 -1.98 13.49
N PHE A 65 -10.96 -3.31 13.35
CA PHE A 65 -11.21 -4.26 14.42
C PHE A 65 -10.23 -4.09 15.61
N LEU A 66 -8.94 -3.92 15.33
CA LEU A 66 -7.91 -3.67 16.35
C LEU A 66 -8.13 -2.33 17.07
N ALA A 67 -8.50 -1.29 16.33
CA ALA A 67 -8.81 0.03 16.89
C ALA A 67 -10.05 -0.03 17.79
N LEU A 68 -11.14 -0.66 17.33
CA LEU A 68 -12.36 -0.86 18.11
C LEU A 68 -12.09 -1.69 19.37
N ARG A 69 -11.28 -2.75 19.28
CA ARG A 69 -10.95 -3.59 20.43
C ARG A 69 -10.13 -2.84 21.47
N LYS A 70 -9.17 -2.01 21.05
CA LYS A 70 -8.42 -1.13 21.96
C LYS A 70 -9.31 -0.07 22.61
N PHE A 71 -10.23 0.54 21.84
CA PHE A 71 -11.19 1.51 22.37
C PHE A 71 -12.10 0.90 23.45
N LEU A 72 -12.65 -0.30 23.21
CA LEU A 72 -13.43 -1.05 24.20
C LEU A 72 -12.64 -1.37 25.47
N MET A 73 -11.36 -1.75 25.36
CA MET A 73 -10.52 -1.98 26.54
C MET A 73 -10.24 -0.69 27.33
N LEU A 74 -9.99 0.43 26.64
CA LEU A 74 -9.81 1.72 27.29
C LEU A 74 -11.09 2.18 28.01
N MET A 75 -12.25 2.04 27.37
CA MET A 75 -13.54 2.37 28.00
C MET A 75 -13.81 1.50 29.23
N ARG A 76 -13.46 0.20 29.19
CA ARG A 76 -13.63 -0.71 30.33
C ARG A 76 -12.67 -0.40 31.49
N ASN A 77 -11.44 0.05 31.19
CA ASN A 77 -10.47 0.41 32.22
C ASN A 77 -10.71 1.83 32.79
N ASN A 78 -11.24 2.77 32.01
CA ASN A 78 -11.61 4.09 32.52
C ASN A 78 -12.89 4.07 33.36
N TRP A 79 -13.81 3.12 33.12
CA TRP A 79 -15.02 2.95 33.94
C TRP A 79 -14.74 2.43 35.35
N PHE A 80 -13.55 1.89 35.61
CA PHE A 80 -13.13 1.44 36.93
C PHE A 80 -12.39 2.53 37.74
N VAL A 81 -11.94 3.60 37.09
CA VAL A 81 -11.18 4.69 37.75
C VAL A 81 -12.08 5.85 38.16
N THR A 82 -13.28 6.02 37.58
CA THR A 82 -14.20 7.11 37.97
C THR A 82 -15.22 6.72 39.06
N ARG A 83 -14.94 5.72 39.91
CA ARG A 83 -15.80 5.37 41.07
C ARG A 83 -15.00 5.00 42.32
N LEU A 84 -13.91 5.71 42.57
CA LEU A 84 -13.13 5.64 43.81
C LEU A 84 -12.62 7.03 44.25
N GLU A 85 -13.36 8.08 43.87
CA GLU A 85 -13.28 9.41 44.46
C GLU A 85 -14.73 9.90 44.69
N ASP A 86 -15.41 9.21 45.61
CA ASP A 86 -16.49 9.71 46.45
C ASP A 86 -16.43 8.94 47.78
#